data_AF-A0A957BX70-F1
#
_entry.id   AF-A0A957BX70-F1
#
_cell.length_a   1.000
_cell.length_b   1.000
_cell.length_c   1.000
_cell.angle_alpha   90.00
_cell.angle_beta   90.00
_cell.angle_gamma   90.00
#
_symmetry.space_group_name_H-M   'P 1'
#
loop_
_entity.id
_entity.type
_entity.pdbx_description
1 polymer ?
#
loop_
_entity_poly.entity_id
_entity_poly.type
_entity_poly.pdbx_seq_one_letter_code
_entity_poly.pdbx_strand_id
1 'polypeptide(L)' 'MSTSLIGQSLGKIQVRELLGRGGMATVYKGYQPDIDRYVAIKVLTPIPEMDVAFVERFKLEARTIARLQHPHILPLYDYG' A
#
# COMPACT_ATOMS: atom_id res chain seq x y z
N MET A 1 -17.90 -1.27 -9.86
CA MET A 1 -17.36 -2.53 -9.32
C MET A 1 -15.90 -2.29 -8.97
N SER A 2 -15.50 -2.41 -7.70
CA SER A 2 -14.08 -2.26 -7.33
C SER A 2 -13.34 -3.52 -7.79
N THR A 3 -12.56 -3.40 -8.86
CA THR A 3 -11.74 -4.51 -9.36
C THR A 3 -10.70 -4.85 -8.30
N SER A 4 -10.72 -6.11 -7.84
CA SER A 4 -9.73 -6.60 -6.89
C SER A 4 -8.34 -6.58 -7.53
N LEU A 5 -7.34 -6.13 -6.78
CA LEU A 5 -5.94 -6.19 -7.20
C LEU A 5 -5.34 -7.60 -7.02
N ILE A 6 -6.04 -8.50 -6.34
CA ILE A 6 -5.57 -9.88 -6.12
C ILE A 6 -5.30 -10.58 -7.45
N GLY A 7 -4.14 -11.22 -7.56
CA GLY A 7 -3.67 -11.90 -8.78
C GLY A 7 -2.96 -10.97 -9.77
N GLN A 8 -3.00 -9.66 -9.57
CA GLN A 8 -2.26 -8.69 -10.38
C GLN A 8 -0.84 -8.51 -9.86
N SER A 9 0.03 -7.96 -10.72
CA SER A 9 1.38 -7.55 -10.35
C SER A 9 1.47 -6.02 -10.32
N LEU A 10 2.00 -5.49 -9.22
CA LEU A 10 2.38 -4.09 -9.07
C LEU A 10 3.90 -4.01 -9.12
N GLY A 11 4.44 -3.66 -10.29
CA GLY A 11 5.86 -3.79 -10.56
C GLY A 11 6.34 -5.23 -10.33
N LYS A 12 7.27 -5.41 -9.39
CA LYS A 12 7.85 -6.72 -9.02
C LYS A 12 7.07 -7.48 -7.96
N ILE A 13 5.96 -6.93 -7.48
CA ILE A 13 5.20 -7.47 -6.35
C ILE A 13 3.91 -8.10 -6.87
N GLN A 14 3.74 -9.38 -6.60
CA GLN A 14 2.52 -10.14 -6.91
C GLN A 14 1.51 -9.97 -5.77
N VAL A 15 0.33 -9.45 -6.06
CA VAL A 15 -0.73 -9.24 -5.05
C VAL A 15 -1.44 -10.57 -4.78
N ARG A 16 -1.46 -11.00 -3.51
CA ARG A 16 -1.91 -12.34 -3.11
C ARG A 16 -3.28 -12.37 -2.45
N GLU A 17 -3.49 -11.56 -1.43
CA GLU A 17 -4.71 -11.60 -0.63
C GLU A 17 -5.02 -10.23 0.00
N LEU A 18 -6.27 -10.03 0.36
CA LEU A 18 -6.72 -8.87 1.12
C LEU A 18 -6.34 -9.05 2.59
N LEU A 19 -5.61 -8.10 3.17
CA LEU A 19 -5.30 -8.09 4.60
C LEU A 19 -6.33 -7.27 5.40
N GLY A 20 -6.84 -6.20 4.80
CA GLY A 20 -7.85 -5.38 5.45
C GLY A 20 -8.33 -4.23 4.58
N ARG A 21 -9.51 -3.72 4.90
CA ARG A 21 -10.10 -2.56 4.25
C ARG A 21 -10.49 -1.54 5.31
N GLY A 22 -9.91 -0.34 5.21
CA GLY A 22 -10.27 0.81 6.03
C GLY A 22 -11.15 1.78 5.25
N GLY A 23 -11.41 2.96 5.84
CA GLY A 23 -12.20 4.00 5.19
C GLY A 23 -11.52 4.61 3.95
N MET A 24 -10.19 4.78 3.99
CA MET A 24 -9.44 5.51 2.94
C MET A 24 -8.61 4.59 2.03
N ALA A 25 -8.28 3.39 2.50
CA ALA A 25 -7.35 2.51 1.82
C ALA A 25 -7.67 1.04 2.06
N THR A 26 -7.25 0.24 1.08
CA THR A 26 -7.23 -1.22 1.15
C THR A 26 -5.78 -1.68 1.31
N VAL A 27 -5.54 -2.62 2.21
CA VAL A 27 -4.22 -3.22 2.41
C VAL A 27 -4.23 -4.65 1.90
N TYR A 28 -3.29 -4.97 1.03
CA TYR A 28 -3.10 -6.30 0.46
C TYR A 28 -1.76 -6.89 0.91
N LYS A 29 -1.68 -8.22 0.90
CA LYS A 29 -0.42 -8.94 0.97
C LYS A 29 0.18 -9.03 -0.42
N GLY A 30 1.40 -8.54 -0.56
CA GLY A 30 2.22 -8.69 -1.74
C GLY A 30 3.33 -9.72 -1.53
N TYR A 31 3.73 -10.39 -2.59
CA TYR A 31 4.91 -11.26 -2.61
C TYR A 31 5.88 -10.76 -3.67
N GLN A 32 7.13 -10.51 -3.29
CA GLN A 32 8.20 -10.08 -4.17
C GLN A 32 9.14 -11.27 -4.43
N PRO A 33 9.01 -11.97 -5.58
CA PRO A 33 9.69 -13.25 -5.80
C PRO A 33 11.22 -13.12 -5.86
N ASP A 34 11.72 -12.03 -6.46
CA ASP A 34 13.15 -11.81 -6.70
C ASP A 34 14.01 -11.88 -5.43
N ILE A 35 13.42 -11.58 -4.27
CA ILE A 35 14.09 -11.55 -2.97
C ILE A 35 13.34 -12.36 -1.90
N ASP A 36 12.41 -13.21 -2.33
CA ASP A 36 11.60 -14.10 -1.47
C ASP A 36 11.02 -13.40 -0.23
N ARG A 37 10.25 -12.32 -0.46
CA ARG A 37 9.74 -11.47 0.63
C ARG A 37 8.27 -11.16 0.49
N TYR A 38 7.54 -11.25 1.60
CA TYR A 38 6.19 -10.70 1.71
C TYR A 38 6.20 -9.24 2.17
N VAL A 39 5.30 -8.44 1.60
CA VAL A 39 5.11 -7.02 1.92
C VAL A 39 3.63 -6.70 2.10
N ALA A 40 3.34 -5.63 2.84
CA ALA A 40 2.00 -5.04 2.85
C ALA A 40 1.94 -3.93 1.78
N ILE A 41 0.88 -3.91 0.97
CA ILE A 41 0.64 -2.91 -0.05
C ILE A 41 -0.61 -2.12 0.35
N LYS A 42 -0.45 -0.85 0.70
CA LYS A 42 -1.57 0.06 1.01
C LYS A 42 -1.95 0.84 -0.24
N VAL A 43 -3.17 0.65 -0.73
CA VAL A 43 -3.70 1.30 -1.94
C VAL A 43 -4.90 2.15 -1.57
N LEU A 44 -4.95 3.38 -2.07
CA LEU A 44 -6.12 4.25 -1.91
C LEU A 44 -7.34 3.62 -2.57
N THR A 45 -8.45 3.58 -1.83
CA THR A 45 -9.71 3.07 -2.37
C THR A 45 -10.41 4.21 -3.11
N PRO A 46 -10.66 4.13 -4.43
CA PRO A 46 -11.45 5.13 -5.15
C PRO A 46 -12.88 5.18 -4.61
N ILE A 47 -13.14 6.15 -3.73
CA ILE A 47 -14.46 6.49 -3.21
C ILE A 47 -14.91 7.85 -3.81
N PRO A 48 -16.21 8.05 -4.06
CA PRO A 48 -16.71 9.30 -4.64
C PRO A 48 -16.29 10.56 -3.89
N GLU A 49 -16.13 10.45 -2.56
CA GLU A 49 -15.74 11.54 -1.68
C GLU A 49 -14.21 11.73 -1.55
N MET A 50 -13.40 11.10 -2.42
CA MET A 50 -11.94 11.24 -2.33
C MET A 50 -11.49 12.63 -2.82
N ASP A 51 -11.59 13.59 -1.90
CA ASP A 51 -10.97 14.92 -1.97
C ASP A 51 -9.43 14.80 -2.08
N VAL A 52 -8.83 15.78 -2.76
CA VAL A 52 -7.40 16.14 -2.72
C VAL A 52 -6.80 15.95 -1.31
N ALA A 53 -7.54 16.29 -0.26
CA ALA A 53 -7.10 16.11 1.13
C ALA A 53 -6.68 14.66 1.48
N PHE A 54 -7.35 13.64 0.92
CA PHE A 54 -7.00 12.23 1.17
C PHE A 54 -5.70 11.84 0.47
N VAL A 55 -5.53 12.27 -0.78
CA VAL A 55 -4.31 12.04 -1.55
C VAL A 55 -3.12 12.73 -0.88
N GLU A 56 -3.31 13.96 -0.38
CA GLU A 56 -2.25 14.68 0.33
C GLU A 56 -1.90 14.03 1.67
N ARG A 57 -2.88 13.53 2.42
CA ARG A 57 -2.62 12.73 3.64
C ARG A 57 -1.84 11.46 3.33
N PHE A 58 -2.21 10.74 2.28
CA PHE A 58 -1.50 9.53 1.86
C PHE A 58 -0.03 9.81 1.48
N LYS A 59 0.21 10.88 0.71
CA LYS A 59 1.56 11.36 0.40
C LYS A 59 2.33 11.76 1.66
N LEU A 60 1.67 12.41 2.62
CA LEU A 60 2.29 12.84 3.87
C LEU A 60 2.70 11.65 4.74
N GLU A 61 1.85 10.63 4.86
CA GLU A 61 2.19 9.39 5.58
C GLU A 61 3.44 8.73 5.00
N ALA A 62 3.48 8.57 3.67
CA ALA A 62 4.63 7.98 2.99
C ALA A 62 5.92 8.78 3.22
N ARG A 63 5.87 10.11 3.05
CA ARG A 63 7.02 10.99 3.31
C ARG A 63 7.49 10.94 4.77
N THR A 64 6.55 10.85 5.71
CA THR A 64 6.87 10.73 7.14
C THR A 64 7.60 9.43 7.43
N ILE A 65 7.06 8.29 6.99
CA ILE A 65 7.68 6.97 7.22
C ILE A 65 9.03 6.86 6.50
N ALA A 66 9.15 7.40 5.28
CA ALA A 66 10.40 7.38 4.51
C ALA A 66 11.60 8.05 5.24
N ARG A 67 11.32 8.96 6.18
CA ARG A 67 12.35 9.65 6.98
C ARG A 67 12.69 8.94 8.29
N LEU A 68 11.97 7.87 8.63
CA LEU A 68 12.12 7.16 9.89
C LEU A 68 12.83 5.83 9.65
N GLN A 69 13.96 5.64 10.33
CA GLN A 69 14.69 4.37 10.36
C GLN A 69 14.86 3.94 11.81
N HIS A 70 14.08 2.95 12.23
CA HIS A 70 14.10 2.44 13.59
C HIS A 70 13.57 1.00 13.64
N PRO A 71 14.14 0.08 14.46
CA PRO A 71 13.68 -1.31 14.55
C PRO A 71 12.22 -1.49 14.98
N HIS A 72 11.60 -0.46 15.57
CA HIS A 72 10.19 -0.48 15.98
C HIS A 72 9.26 0.32 15.08
N ILE A 73 9.73 0.78 13.92
CA ILE A 73 8.93 1.48 12.92
C ILE A 73 8.98 0.64 11.64
N LEU A 74 7.81 0.37 11.06
CA LEU A 74 7.75 -0.39 9.81
C LEU A 74 8.43 0.41 8.69
N PRO A 75 9.40 -0.17 7.97
CA PRO A 75 10.06 0.52 6.88
C PRO A 75 9.12 0.67 5.68
N LEU A 76 9.25 1.79 4.97
CA LEU A 76 8.68 1.97 3.64
C LEU A 76 9.69 1.48 2.60
N TYR A 77 9.32 0.48 1.80
CA TYR A 77 10.19 -0.05 0.75
C TYR A 77 10.03 0.65 -0.59
N ASP A 78 8.80 1.06 -0.93
CA ASP A 78 8.46 1.69 -2.20
C ASP A 78 7.18 2.53 -2.06
N TYR A 79 6.98 3.50 -2.96
CA TYR A 79 5.81 4.37 -3.04
C TYR A 79 5.63 4.89 -4.47
N GLY A 80 4.41 4.80 -5.01
CA GLY A 80 4.07 5.28 -6.35
C GLY A 80 2.60 5.06 -6.71
#